data_AF-A0A3Q4G2A7-F1
#
_entry.id   AF-A0A3Q4G2A7-F1
#
_cell.length_a   1.000
_cell.length_b   1.000
_cell.length_c   1.000
_cell.angle_alpha   90.00
_cell.angle_beta   90.00
_cell.angle_gamma   90.00
#
_symmetry.space_group_name_H-M   'P 1'
#
loop_
_entity.id
_entity.type
_entity.pdbx_description
1 polymer ?
#
loop_
_entity_poly.entity_id
_entity_poly.type
_entity_poly.pdbx_seq_one_letter_code
_entity_poly.pdbx_strand_id
1 'polypeptide(L)'
;MTSLKENIDRVNREVLFNMLRRTDFHGNSDFMILNNQKKRRNDFIVSIKDKHGKSVFKEEGKRQVIRDYCSEMFSSIDTNSDAINNFLSEVEPLDSVIYETLLGKIKREEVESVINQLSTDKTPGLDGLPSEFYKLVSKELSELLTQYFNEGIERGTMGKSFYEGVMCLLYKKGDREDINNYRQLTIMNVDYKIFAKIIMTRLEDVLDIIIEKEQTCAIKGRLMWDNLCMLREIIYNEKDSELCILGLDQKRAFDSVSHSYLWQVMKAYNFPDQFISIIQLIYKKSLVRVKVNGKLSSPFSAECGVKQGCPLSAALYVLAINPLLKRINHDKRIKGYILDKSHKIAALAYADDVTVLIRNQSELLEKLIRKAGSLVGMKLDTLVTVAEKRTLKKLMGIMNNAGHPLHTVVNNQRSLFSDRLLLPMSKTNRLKNSFIPHAIKLFNSSLEGRGRRNRGTREGGNN
;
A
#
# COMPACT_ATOMS: atom_id res chain seq x y z
N MET A 1 18.09 7.85 31.72
CA MET A 1 17.05 6.85 31.36
C MET A 1 17.48 5.42 31.76
N THR A 2 18.00 5.22 32.97
CA THR A 2 18.34 3.90 33.52
C THR A 2 17.23 3.39 34.45
N SER A 3 16.59 4.26 35.24
CA SER A 3 15.59 3.84 36.24
C SER A 3 14.25 3.36 35.67
N LEU A 4 13.78 3.88 34.53
CA LEU A 4 12.53 3.41 33.91
C LEU A 4 12.71 2.00 33.32
N LYS A 5 13.87 1.72 32.72
CA LYS A 5 14.20 0.37 32.23
C LYS A 5 14.36 -0.61 33.38
N GLU A 6 14.99 -0.21 34.49
CA GLU A 6 15.09 -1.04 35.70
C GLU A 6 13.73 -1.29 36.35
N ASN A 7 12.85 -0.28 36.42
CA ASN A 7 11.50 -0.43 36.95
C ASN A 7 10.62 -1.30 36.03
N ILE A 8 10.70 -1.09 34.71
CA ILE A 8 10.04 -1.95 33.72
C ILE A 8 10.61 -3.36 33.75
N ASP A 9 11.92 -3.55 33.93
CA ASP A 9 12.57 -4.87 34.04
C ASP A 9 12.26 -5.56 35.36
N ARG A 10 11.95 -4.82 36.43
CA ARG A 10 11.52 -5.36 37.73
C ARG A 10 10.07 -5.79 37.67
N VAL A 11 9.19 -4.94 37.15
CA VAL A 11 7.77 -5.26 36.90
C VAL A 11 7.65 -6.38 35.87
N ASN A 12 8.42 -6.34 34.77
CA ASN A 12 8.50 -7.43 33.81
C ASN A 12 8.99 -8.71 34.46
N ARG A 13 10.01 -8.70 35.32
CA ARG A 13 10.46 -9.93 35.98
C ARG A 13 9.41 -10.52 36.92
N GLU A 14 8.75 -9.72 37.73
CA GLU A 14 7.67 -10.20 38.63
C GLU A 14 6.44 -10.67 37.85
N VAL A 15 6.02 -9.93 36.83
CA VAL A 15 4.83 -10.25 36.03
C VAL A 15 5.09 -11.42 35.07
N LEU A 16 6.27 -11.48 34.44
CA LEU A 16 6.71 -12.62 33.63
C LEU A 16 6.82 -13.86 34.52
N PHE A 17 7.44 -13.77 35.71
CA PHE A 17 7.51 -14.90 36.66
C PHE A 17 6.12 -15.41 37.09
N ASN A 18 5.16 -14.51 37.30
CA ASN A 18 3.78 -14.87 37.64
C ASN A 18 2.98 -15.44 36.45
N MET A 19 3.29 -15.03 35.21
CA MET A 19 2.68 -15.60 34.00
C MET A 19 3.27 -16.96 33.63
N LEU A 20 4.59 -17.14 33.72
CA LEU A 20 5.29 -18.41 33.49
C LEU A 20 4.80 -19.53 34.46
N ARG A 21 4.21 -19.15 35.59
CA ARG A 21 3.57 -20.07 36.56
C ARG A 21 2.15 -20.50 36.19
N ARG A 22 1.44 -19.73 35.36
CA ARG A 22 0.03 -19.98 35.01
C ARG A 22 -0.15 -20.64 33.64
N THR A 23 0.90 -20.65 32.84
CA THR A 23 0.94 -21.25 31.51
C THR A 23 2.32 -21.89 31.36
N ASP A 24 2.41 -23.15 30.93
CA ASP A 24 3.66 -23.91 30.76
C ASP A 24 4.64 -23.20 29.82
N PHE A 25 5.40 -22.23 30.34
CA PHE A 25 6.33 -21.42 29.56
C PHE A 25 7.74 -21.54 30.15
N HIS A 26 8.66 -22.00 29.31
CA HIS A 26 10.10 -21.91 29.54
C HIS A 26 10.75 -21.17 28.37
N GLY A 27 11.30 -19.99 28.65
CA GLY A 27 12.50 -19.44 28.00
C GLY A 27 12.45 -18.96 26.54
N ASN A 28 12.96 -17.73 26.35
CA ASN A 28 13.42 -17.05 25.13
C ASN A 28 12.35 -16.38 24.23
N SER A 29 12.49 -15.07 23.98
CA SER A 29 11.55 -14.27 23.16
C SER A 29 11.51 -14.75 21.70
N ASP A 30 12.64 -15.23 21.17
CA ASP A 30 12.71 -15.91 19.88
C ASP A 30 11.81 -17.15 19.85
N PHE A 31 11.72 -17.90 20.94
CA PHE A 31 10.91 -19.11 21.06
C PHE A 31 9.41 -18.78 21.03
N MET A 32 8.96 -17.68 21.65
CA MET A 32 7.55 -17.23 21.57
C MET A 32 7.14 -16.82 20.15
N ILE A 33 8.01 -16.06 19.46
CA ILE A 33 7.80 -15.64 18.06
C ILE A 33 7.81 -16.86 17.11
N LEU A 34 8.56 -17.92 17.45
CA LEU A 34 8.66 -19.17 16.69
C LEU A 34 7.48 -20.12 16.96
N ASN A 35 7.05 -20.31 18.22
CA ASN A 35 6.01 -21.30 18.57
C ASN A 35 4.61 -20.87 18.16
N ASN A 36 4.25 -19.58 18.29
CA ASN A 36 2.93 -19.09 17.90
C ASN A 36 2.71 -19.05 16.36
N GLN A 37 3.77 -19.26 15.57
CA GLN A 37 3.69 -19.28 14.10
C GLN A 37 3.87 -20.68 13.49
N LYS A 38 4.10 -21.74 14.28
CA LYS A 38 4.21 -23.14 13.82
C LYS A 38 2.97 -23.68 13.09
N LYS A 39 1.86 -22.94 13.05
CA LYS A 39 0.62 -23.32 12.36
C LYS A 39 0.57 -22.99 10.85
N ARG A 40 1.58 -22.36 10.23
CA ARG A 40 1.53 -21.98 8.79
C ARG A 40 2.63 -22.65 7.95
N ARG A 41 2.37 -23.89 7.52
CA ARG A 41 3.23 -24.67 6.60
C ARG A 41 3.48 -24.00 5.23
N ASN A 42 2.65 -23.03 4.84
CA ASN A 42 2.67 -22.40 3.51
C ASN A 42 3.67 -21.24 3.33
N ASP A 43 4.25 -20.71 4.41
CA ASP A 43 5.12 -19.53 4.38
C ASP A 43 6.63 -19.87 4.36
N PHE A 44 6.98 -21.16 4.32
CA PHE A 44 8.38 -21.58 4.18
C PHE A 44 8.90 -21.24 2.78
N ILE A 45 9.97 -20.45 2.72
CA ILE A 45 10.60 -20.04 1.46
C ILE A 45 11.68 -21.06 1.12
N VAL A 46 11.43 -21.88 0.12
CA VAL A 46 12.37 -22.91 -0.36
C VAL A 46 13.56 -22.27 -1.07
N SER A 47 13.27 -21.40 -2.04
CA SER A 47 14.24 -20.65 -2.85
C SER A 47 13.71 -19.25 -3.17
N ILE A 48 14.62 -18.33 -3.50
CA ILE A 48 14.29 -16.99 -3.98
C ILE A 48 15.24 -16.62 -5.12
N LYS A 49 14.76 -15.92 -6.15
CA LYS A 49 15.61 -15.38 -7.22
C LYS A 49 16.33 -14.13 -6.73
N ASP A 50 17.63 -14.07 -7.00
CA ASP A 50 18.41 -12.84 -6.83
C ASP A 50 18.14 -11.83 -7.96
N LYS A 51 18.78 -10.66 -7.87
CA LYS A 51 18.68 -9.58 -8.87
C LYS A 51 19.15 -9.99 -10.28
N HIS A 52 19.90 -11.08 -10.40
CA HIS A 52 20.38 -11.63 -11.68
C HIS A 52 19.49 -12.77 -12.19
N GLY A 53 18.38 -13.06 -11.50
CA GLY A 53 17.45 -14.12 -11.85
C GLY A 53 17.90 -15.52 -11.44
N LYS A 54 18.97 -15.64 -10.64
CA LYS A 54 19.49 -16.93 -10.16
C LYS A 54 18.80 -17.35 -8.86
N SER A 55 18.32 -18.58 -8.81
CA SER A 55 17.66 -19.12 -7.62
C SER A 55 18.67 -19.43 -6.50
N VAL A 56 18.39 -18.92 -5.31
CA VAL A 56 19.20 -19.07 -4.10
C VAL A 56 18.47 -19.98 -3.12
N PHE A 57 19.12 -21.06 -2.71
CA PHE A 57 18.55 -22.08 -1.82
C PHE A 57 19.10 -22.02 -0.39
N LYS A 58 20.36 -21.58 -0.22
CA LYS A 58 21.01 -21.47 1.10
C LYS A 58 20.27 -20.47 1.97
N GLU A 59 19.98 -20.86 3.22
CA GLU A 59 19.21 -20.04 4.18
C GLU A 59 19.78 -18.63 4.39
N GLU A 60 21.11 -18.49 4.55
CA GLU A 60 21.75 -17.19 4.69
C GLU A 60 21.65 -16.35 3.41
N GLY A 61 21.84 -16.99 2.25
CA GLY A 61 21.70 -16.33 0.95
C GLY A 61 20.27 -15.83 0.72
N LYS A 62 19.26 -16.62 1.08
CA LYS A 62 17.85 -16.19 1.00
C LYS A 62 17.58 -14.97 1.88
N ARG A 63 18.04 -15.00 3.15
CA ARG A 63 17.92 -13.85 4.07
C ARG A 63 18.56 -12.59 3.48
N GLN A 64 19.77 -12.70 2.95
CA GLN A 64 20.48 -11.57 2.39
C GLN A 64 19.79 -11.00 1.15
N VAL A 65 19.40 -11.85 0.19
CA VAL A 65 18.69 -11.41 -1.03
C VAL A 65 17.39 -10.69 -0.69
N ILE A 66 16.60 -11.26 0.23
CA ILE A 66 15.34 -10.66 0.64
C ILE A 66 15.58 -9.34 1.39
N ARG A 67 16.57 -9.31 2.30
CA ARG A 67 16.94 -8.10 3.06
C ARG A 67 17.39 -6.98 2.13
N ASP A 68 18.25 -7.26 1.16
CA ASP A 68 18.75 -6.26 0.22
C ASP A 68 17.63 -5.73 -0.68
N TYR A 69 16.77 -6.61 -1.16
CA TYR A 69 15.60 -6.21 -1.93
C TYR A 69 14.65 -5.32 -1.13
N CYS A 70 14.35 -5.67 0.12
CA CYS A 70 13.51 -4.85 0.98
C CYS A 70 14.19 -3.51 1.33
N SER A 71 15.50 -3.53 1.57
CA SER A 71 16.28 -2.30 1.83
C SER A 71 16.26 -1.34 0.66
N GLU A 72 16.40 -1.85 -0.58
CA GLU A 72 16.29 -1.04 -1.79
C GLU A 72 14.85 -0.54 -2.00
N MET A 73 13.86 -1.37 -1.67
CA MET A 73 12.46 -0.99 -1.80
C MET A 73 12.05 0.17 -0.87
N PHE A 74 12.62 0.22 0.33
CA PHE A 74 12.32 1.23 1.34
C PHE A 74 13.40 2.32 1.43
N SER A 75 14.24 2.48 0.42
CA SER A 75 15.20 3.58 0.37
C SER A 75 14.48 4.93 0.22
N SER A 76 15.14 6.02 0.61
CA SER A 76 14.64 7.37 0.37
C SER A 76 14.30 7.61 -1.10
N ILE A 77 13.27 8.42 -1.32
CA ILE A 77 12.78 8.80 -2.64
C ILE A 77 13.13 10.27 -2.85
N ASP A 78 13.94 10.56 -3.86
CA ASP A 78 14.25 11.93 -4.25
C ASP A 78 12.98 12.63 -4.76
N THR A 79 12.58 13.67 -4.04
CA THR A 79 11.41 14.49 -4.38
C THR A 79 11.84 15.91 -4.71
N ASN A 80 11.36 16.45 -5.82
CA ASN A 80 11.53 17.87 -6.15
C ASN A 80 10.49 18.71 -5.38
N SER A 81 10.95 19.49 -4.40
CA SER A 81 10.10 20.33 -3.54
C SER A 81 9.29 21.35 -4.32
N ASP A 82 9.86 22.00 -5.34
CA ASP A 82 9.13 23.00 -6.15
C ASP A 82 8.00 22.35 -6.93
N ALA A 83 8.23 21.16 -7.48
CA ALA A 83 7.22 20.42 -8.21
C ALA A 83 6.10 19.91 -7.27
N ILE A 84 6.42 19.58 -6.02
CA ILE A 84 5.43 19.26 -4.98
C ILE A 84 4.62 20.49 -4.63
N ASN A 85 5.26 21.62 -4.33
CA ASN A 85 4.57 22.88 -3.99
C ASN A 85 3.61 23.31 -5.11
N ASN A 86 4.05 23.24 -6.37
CA ASN A 86 3.21 23.53 -7.54
C ASN A 86 2.06 22.53 -7.74
N PHE A 87 2.18 21.30 -7.21
CA PHE A 87 1.09 20.32 -7.24
C PHE A 87 0.09 20.52 -6.10
N LEU A 88 0.57 20.99 -4.95
CA LEU A 88 -0.22 21.22 -3.75
C LEU A 88 -0.81 22.64 -3.67
N SER A 89 -0.44 23.55 -4.57
CA SER A 89 -0.94 24.94 -4.58
C SER A 89 -2.46 25.09 -4.73
N GLU A 90 -3.13 24.06 -5.26
CA GLU A 90 -4.59 24.01 -5.42
C GLU A 90 -5.28 23.39 -4.19
N VAL A 91 -4.53 22.97 -3.17
CA VAL A 91 -5.08 22.45 -1.92
C VAL A 91 -5.52 23.63 -1.06
N GLU A 92 -6.82 23.69 -0.76
CA GLU A 92 -7.36 24.68 0.16
C GLU A 92 -6.96 24.36 1.61
N PRO A 93 -6.31 25.29 2.31
CA PRO A 93 -6.00 25.13 3.72
C PRO A 93 -7.29 25.18 4.56
N LEU A 94 -7.31 24.44 5.67
CA LEU A 94 -8.44 24.41 6.58
C LEU A 94 -8.25 25.32 7.78
N ASP A 95 -9.38 25.69 8.40
CA ASP A 95 -9.41 26.48 9.63
C ASP A 95 -8.70 25.72 10.76
N SER A 96 -7.90 26.44 11.54
CA SER A 96 -7.14 25.90 12.66
C SER A 96 -8.03 25.27 13.74
N VAL A 97 -9.27 25.74 13.89
CA VAL A 97 -10.24 25.20 14.87
C VAL A 97 -10.50 23.71 14.66
N ILE A 98 -10.46 23.24 13.41
CA ILE A 98 -10.67 21.82 13.06
C ILE A 98 -9.59 20.92 13.69
N TYR A 99 -8.39 21.47 13.93
CA TYR A 99 -7.24 20.72 14.40
C TYR A 99 -7.04 20.76 15.92
N GLU A 100 -7.89 21.47 16.67
CA GLU A 100 -7.75 21.59 18.13
C GLU A 100 -7.75 20.22 18.83
N THR A 101 -8.53 19.27 18.34
CA THR A 101 -8.64 17.91 18.88
C THR A 101 -7.39 17.05 18.66
N LEU A 102 -6.51 17.45 17.73
CA LEU A 102 -5.24 16.76 17.47
C LEU A 102 -4.18 17.09 18.52
N LEU A 103 -4.33 18.24 19.19
CA LEU A 103 -3.32 18.83 20.06
C LEU A 103 -3.48 18.40 21.52
N GLY A 104 -2.55 18.84 22.36
CA GLY A 104 -2.54 18.56 23.79
C GLY A 104 -1.87 17.24 24.16
N LYS A 105 -1.57 17.09 25.45
CA LYS A 105 -0.93 15.90 26.01
C LYS A 105 -1.82 14.67 25.82
N ILE A 106 -1.19 13.51 25.63
CA ILE A 106 -1.88 12.22 25.68
C ILE A 106 -2.38 12.03 27.10
N LYS A 107 -3.66 11.71 27.24
CA LYS A 107 -4.30 11.45 28.52
C LYS A 107 -4.28 9.95 28.83
N ARG A 108 -4.34 9.63 30.12
CA ARG A 108 -4.36 8.26 30.62
C ARG A 108 -5.55 7.47 30.07
N GLU A 109 -6.71 8.12 29.97
CA GLU A 109 -7.95 7.52 29.50
C GLU A 109 -7.86 7.10 28.02
N GLU A 110 -7.11 7.85 27.20
CA GLU A 110 -6.83 7.47 25.81
C GLU A 110 -6.01 6.18 25.74
N VAL A 111 -4.99 6.06 26.60
CA VAL A 111 -4.15 4.86 26.70
C VAL A 111 -4.97 3.66 27.17
N GLU A 112 -5.73 3.81 28.25
CA GLU A 112 -6.60 2.73 28.78
C GLU A 112 -7.64 2.29 27.75
N SER A 113 -8.29 3.23 27.08
CA SER A 113 -9.27 2.94 26.03
C SER A 113 -8.65 2.12 24.89
N VAL A 114 -7.45 2.50 24.43
CA VAL A 114 -6.75 1.77 23.37
C VAL A 114 -6.31 0.38 23.83
N ILE A 115 -5.79 0.24 25.05
CA ILE A 115 -5.41 -1.08 25.61
C ILE A 115 -6.61 -2.04 25.62
N ASN A 116 -7.77 -1.55 26.06
CA ASN A 116 -8.99 -2.36 26.11
C ASN A 116 -9.44 -2.85 24.71
N GLN A 117 -9.23 -2.02 23.69
CA GLN A 117 -9.56 -2.32 22.29
C GLN A 117 -8.54 -3.21 21.57
N LEU A 118 -7.38 -3.51 22.16
CA LEU A 118 -6.38 -4.36 21.52
C LEU A 118 -6.97 -5.74 21.19
N SER A 119 -6.69 -6.26 19.99
CA SER A 119 -7.07 -7.64 19.67
C SER A 119 -6.13 -8.62 20.36
N THR A 120 -6.69 -9.70 20.91
CA THR A 120 -5.93 -10.83 21.45
C THR A 120 -5.44 -11.75 20.33
N ASP A 121 -4.56 -12.70 20.68
CA ASP A 121 -4.00 -13.72 19.80
C ASP A 121 -3.22 -13.15 18.59
N LYS A 122 -2.63 -11.96 18.78
CA LYS A 122 -1.76 -11.32 17.78
C LYS A 122 -0.29 -11.60 18.09
N THR A 123 0.52 -11.70 17.05
CA THR A 123 1.97 -11.85 17.21
C THR A 123 2.56 -10.58 17.85
N PRO A 124 3.30 -10.70 18.97
CA PRO A 124 4.00 -9.58 19.59
C PRO A 124 5.16 -9.10 18.71
N GLY A 125 5.73 -7.95 19.07
CA GLY A 125 6.95 -7.46 18.45
C GLY A 125 8.20 -8.16 18.99
N LEU A 126 9.36 -7.51 18.86
CA LEU A 126 10.66 -8.06 19.27
C LEU A 126 10.82 -8.15 20.79
N ASP A 127 10.06 -7.35 21.54
CA ASP A 127 10.03 -7.41 23.00
C ASP A 127 9.32 -8.67 23.53
N GLY A 128 8.56 -9.36 22.69
CA GLY A 128 7.78 -10.53 23.08
C GLY A 128 6.57 -10.22 23.95
N LEU A 129 6.22 -8.94 24.16
CA LEU A 129 5.08 -8.54 25.01
C LEU A 129 3.78 -8.57 24.19
N PRO A 130 2.84 -9.50 24.49
CA PRO A 130 1.62 -9.65 23.71
C PRO A 130 0.52 -8.71 24.23
N SER A 131 -0.55 -8.51 23.46
CA SER A 131 -1.63 -7.59 23.86
C SER A 131 -2.31 -7.98 25.18
N GLU A 132 -2.34 -9.26 25.51
CA GLU A 132 -2.84 -9.83 26.76
C GLU A 132 -2.08 -9.31 27.98
N PHE A 133 -0.77 -9.09 27.86
CA PHE A 133 0.04 -8.48 28.92
C PHE A 133 -0.49 -7.08 29.23
N TYR A 134 -0.64 -6.24 28.20
CA TYR A 134 -1.12 -4.86 28.36
C TYR A 134 -2.52 -4.81 28.96
N LYS A 135 -3.41 -5.73 28.55
CA LYS A 135 -4.76 -5.82 29.12
C LYS A 135 -4.75 -6.24 30.59
N LEU A 136 -3.88 -7.18 30.97
CA LEU A 136 -3.79 -7.68 32.34
C LEU A 136 -3.33 -6.62 33.33
N VAL A 137 -2.34 -5.81 32.96
CA VAL A 137 -1.75 -4.75 33.81
C VAL A 137 -2.15 -3.34 33.35
N SER A 138 -3.33 -3.20 32.75
CA SER A 138 -3.73 -1.94 32.10
C SER A 138 -3.74 -0.77 33.08
N LYS A 139 -4.18 -0.96 34.33
CA LYS A 139 -4.31 0.14 35.30
C LYS A 139 -2.94 0.69 35.73
N GLU A 140 -1.98 -0.21 35.95
CA GLU A 140 -0.63 0.12 36.38
C GLU A 140 0.20 0.69 35.22
N LEU A 141 0.03 0.11 34.02
CA LEU A 141 0.85 0.44 32.87
C LEU A 141 0.40 1.71 32.14
N SER A 142 -0.90 2.04 32.17
CA SER A 142 -1.41 3.22 31.45
C SER A 142 -0.79 4.53 31.92
N GLU A 143 -0.53 4.70 33.21
CA GLU A 143 0.14 5.89 33.74
C GLU A 143 1.57 6.00 33.19
N LEU A 144 2.33 4.90 33.25
CA LEU A 144 3.71 4.84 32.77
C LEU A 144 3.80 5.09 31.27
N LEU A 145 2.91 4.48 30.48
CA LEU A 145 2.85 4.70 29.03
C LEU A 145 2.46 6.13 28.70
N THR A 146 1.54 6.73 29.45
CA THR A 146 1.14 8.13 29.27
C THR A 146 2.33 9.07 29.48
N GLN A 147 3.09 8.87 30.56
CA GLN A 147 4.29 9.66 30.84
C GLN A 147 5.36 9.44 29.76
N TYR A 148 5.63 8.18 29.41
CA TYR A 148 6.60 7.81 28.37
C TYR A 148 6.27 8.45 27.01
N PHE A 149 5.01 8.41 26.58
CA PHE A 149 4.60 8.97 25.30
C PHE A 149 4.71 10.50 25.28
N ASN A 150 4.24 11.17 26.34
CA ASN A 150 4.33 12.63 26.43
C ASN A 150 5.78 13.10 26.51
N GLU A 151 6.64 12.43 27.29
CA GLU A 151 8.07 12.71 27.34
C GLU A 151 8.74 12.50 25.97
N GLY A 152 8.36 11.44 25.26
CA GLY A 152 8.88 11.16 23.92
C GLY A 152 8.47 12.19 22.88
N ILE A 153 7.24 12.72 22.97
CA ILE A 153 6.77 13.84 22.15
C ILE A 153 7.56 15.11 22.45
N GLU A 154 7.70 15.47 23.72
CA GLU A 154 8.43 16.68 24.16
C GLU A 154 9.90 16.65 23.74
N ARG A 155 10.57 15.50 23.90
CA ARG A 155 11.98 15.32 23.50
C ARG A 155 12.16 15.12 21.99
N GLY A 156 11.09 14.85 21.25
CA GLY A 156 11.14 14.49 19.83
C GLY A 156 11.87 13.16 19.55
N THR A 157 11.90 12.22 20.50
CA THR A 157 12.45 10.87 20.33
C THR A 157 11.87 9.89 21.35
N MET A 158 11.63 8.65 20.92
CA MET A 158 11.22 7.52 21.76
C MET A 158 12.44 6.61 22.08
N GLY A 159 12.22 5.59 22.90
CA GLY A 159 13.21 4.52 23.16
C GLY A 159 13.56 3.73 21.90
N LYS A 160 14.75 3.11 21.86
CA LYS A 160 15.26 2.40 20.66
C LYS A 160 14.29 1.31 20.16
N SER A 161 13.75 0.50 21.07
CA SER A 161 12.83 -0.60 20.77
C SER A 161 11.54 -0.13 20.09
N PHE A 162 11.09 1.11 20.33
CA PHE A 162 9.90 1.69 19.71
C PHE A 162 10.01 1.77 18.18
N TYR A 163 11.24 1.88 17.68
CA TYR A 163 11.53 2.04 16.26
C TYR A 163 11.88 0.73 15.55
N GLU A 164 11.99 -0.37 16.30
CA GLU A 164 12.38 -1.66 15.75
C GLU A 164 11.15 -2.45 15.29
N GLY A 165 11.21 -3.00 14.08
CA GLY A 165 10.15 -3.79 13.48
C GLY A 165 10.66 -5.08 12.84
N VAL A 166 9.79 -6.09 12.79
CA VAL A 166 10.06 -7.36 12.09
C VAL A 166 9.20 -7.45 10.85
N MET A 167 9.83 -7.48 9.69
CA MET A 167 9.17 -7.71 8.42
C MET A 167 8.99 -9.20 8.17
N CYS A 168 7.73 -9.62 8.11
CA CYS A 168 7.32 -10.95 7.71
C CYS A 168 6.83 -10.93 6.27
N LEU A 169 7.15 -11.97 5.51
CA LEU A 169 6.66 -12.16 4.15
C LEU A 169 5.47 -13.15 4.15
N LEU A 170 4.36 -12.74 3.55
CA LEU A 170 3.20 -13.60 3.31
C LEU A 170 3.05 -13.85 1.81
N TYR A 171 3.08 -15.12 1.41
CA TYR A 171 2.90 -15.46 0.00
C TYR A 171 1.48 -15.09 -0.48
N LYS A 172 1.38 -14.36 -1.59
CA LYS A 172 0.11 -13.94 -2.20
C LYS A 172 -0.33 -14.91 -3.30
N LYS A 173 0.41 -14.96 -4.41
CA LYS A 173 0.14 -15.79 -5.61
C LYS A 173 1.30 -15.68 -6.61
N GLY A 174 1.41 -16.61 -7.56
CA GLY A 174 2.41 -16.54 -8.63
C GLY A 174 3.69 -17.32 -8.33
N ASP A 175 4.80 -16.98 -9.00
CA ASP A 175 6.10 -17.63 -8.78
C ASP A 175 6.58 -17.38 -7.34
N ARG A 176 6.82 -18.46 -6.59
CA ARG A 176 7.34 -18.41 -5.21
C ARG A 176 8.78 -17.94 -5.14
N GLU A 177 9.53 -17.97 -6.23
CA GLU A 177 10.89 -17.45 -6.26
C GLU A 177 10.94 -15.93 -6.48
N ASP A 178 9.82 -15.30 -6.88
CA ASP A 178 9.74 -13.85 -7.06
C ASP A 178 9.19 -13.19 -5.78
N ILE A 179 10.04 -12.38 -5.15
CA ILE A 179 9.70 -11.63 -3.93
C ILE A 179 8.53 -10.65 -4.11
N ASN A 180 8.24 -10.19 -5.34
CA ASN A 180 7.06 -9.36 -5.62
C ASN A 180 5.73 -10.08 -5.36
N ASN A 181 5.75 -11.42 -5.35
CA ASN A 181 4.59 -12.26 -5.07
C ASN A 181 4.37 -12.48 -3.58
N TYR A 182 5.16 -11.82 -2.72
CA TYR A 182 5.01 -11.80 -1.28
C TYR A 182 4.57 -10.42 -0.81
N ARG A 183 3.65 -10.40 0.15
CA ARG A 183 3.26 -9.21 0.88
C ARG A 183 4.15 -9.05 2.10
N GLN A 184 4.75 -7.88 2.24
CA GLN A 184 5.53 -7.49 3.41
C GLN A 184 4.56 -7.00 4.51
N LEU A 185 4.70 -7.53 5.72
CA LEU A 185 4.02 -7.02 6.91
C LEU A 185 5.05 -6.69 7.97
N THR A 186 5.05 -5.46 8.47
CA THR A 186 5.97 -5.03 9.52
C THR A 186 5.27 -5.14 10.87
N ILE A 187 5.73 -6.09 11.68
CA ILE A 187 5.27 -6.29 13.04
C ILE A 187 6.06 -5.36 13.96
N MET A 188 5.36 -4.41 14.56
CA MET A 188 5.88 -3.52 15.59
C MET A 188 5.49 -4.03 16.99
N ASN A 189 6.21 -3.56 18.01
CA ASN A 189 5.85 -3.76 19.41
C ASN A 189 4.45 -3.18 19.73
N VAL A 190 3.85 -3.67 20.81
CA VAL A 190 2.46 -3.30 21.16
C VAL A 190 2.39 -1.87 21.71
N ASP A 191 3.40 -1.40 22.44
CA ASP A 191 3.53 0.00 22.87
C ASP A 191 3.49 0.99 21.68
N TYR A 192 4.21 0.70 20.60
CA TYR A 192 4.13 1.42 19.34
C TYR A 192 2.70 1.43 18.77
N LYS A 193 2.03 0.27 18.77
CA LYS A 193 0.67 0.14 18.24
C LYS A 193 -0.33 0.94 19.07
N ILE A 194 -0.16 0.98 20.40
CA ILE A 194 -0.96 1.79 21.31
C ILE A 194 -0.78 3.27 20.94
N PHE A 195 0.46 3.75 20.86
CA PHE A 195 0.75 5.13 20.48
C PHE A 195 0.14 5.49 19.12
N ALA A 196 0.40 4.67 18.09
CA ALA A 196 -0.12 4.89 16.75
C ALA A 196 -1.65 4.89 16.69
N LYS A 197 -2.32 4.06 17.52
CA LYS A 197 -3.79 4.04 17.58
C LYS A 197 -4.37 5.26 18.29
N ILE A 198 -3.73 5.79 19.34
CA ILE A 198 -4.13 7.05 19.97
C ILE A 198 -4.10 8.19 18.94
N ILE A 199 -2.98 8.31 18.21
CA ILE A 199 -2.84 9.34 17.17
C ILE A 199 -3.86 9.16 16.04
N MET A 200 -4.12 7.92 15.63
CA MET A 200 -5.18 7.63 14.65
C MET A 200 -6.55 8.09 15.16
N THR A 201 -6.90 7.76 16.40
CA THR A 201 -8.20 8.13 16.98
C THR A 201 -8.40 9.64 17.05
N ARG A 202 -7.35 10.42 17.34
CA ARG A 202 -7.44 11.89 17.24
C ARG A 202 -7.64 12.37 15.80
N LEU A 203 -6.99 11.70 14.85
CA LEU A 203 -7.03 12.05 13.43
C LEU A 203 -8.37 11.69 12.74
N GLU A 204 -9.12 10.72 13.27
CA GLU A 204 -10.34 10.16 12.64
C GLU A 204 -11.36 11.22 12.20
N ASP A 205 -11.67 12.18 13.08
CA ASP A 205 -12.71 13.19 12.80
C ASP A 205 -12.23 14.24 11.78
N VAL A 206 -10.94 14.55 11.77
CA VAL A 206 -10.33 15.49 10.83
C VAL A 206 -10.28 14.90 9.42
N LEU A 207 -10.07 13.58 9.29
CA LEU A 207 -10.00 12.93 7.98
C LEU A 207 -11.32 13.02 7.22
N ASP A 208 -12.47 12.91 7.90
CA ASP A 208 -13.76 12.97 7.21
C ASP A 208 -14.01 14.35 6.56
N ILE A 209 -13.43 15.41 7.13
CA ILE A 209 -13.51 16.79 6.60
C ILE A 209 -12.56 16.97 5.41
N ILE A 210 -11.34 16.43 5.48
CA ILE A 210 -10.29 16.66 4.48
C ILE A 210 -10.47 15.82 3.22
N ILE A 211 -10.84 14.56 3.41
CA ILE A 211 -10.74 13.52 2.40
C ILE A 211 -11.97 13.55 1.49
N GLU A 212 -11.73 13.57 0.17
CA GLU A 212 -12.76 13.51 -0.86
C GLU A 212 -13.78 12.41 -0.57
N LYS A 213 -15.08 12.70 -0.72
CA LYS A 213 -16.17 11.78 -0.36
C LYS A 213 -16.05 10.44 -1.06
N GLU A 214 -15.55 10.47 -2.28
CA GLU A 214 -15.33 9.33 -3.17
C GLU A 214 -14.17 8.41 -2.72
N GLN A 215 -13.35 8.84 -1.75
CA GLN A 215 -12.42 7.98 -1.04
C GLN A 215 -13.07 7.44 0.23
N THR A 216 -13.34 6.13 0.22
CA THR A 216 -14.11 5.45 1.27
C THR A 216 -13.26 4.59 2.21
N CYS A 217 -11.96 4.47 1.97
CA CYS A 217 -11.06 3.71 2.84
C CYS A 217 -10.56 4.57 4.01
N ALA A 218 -10.42 3.95 5.19
CA ALA A 218 -9.85 4.54 6.40
C ALA A 218 -10.59 5.75 6.99
N ILE A 219 -11.78 6.08 6.48
CA ILE A 219 -12.65 7.13 7.01
C ILE A 219 -13.81 6.49 7.78
N LYS A 220 -14.04 6.98 8.99
CA LYS A 220 -15.11 6.49 9.85
C LYS A 220 -16.48 6.72 9.19
N GLY A 221 -17.32 5.69 9.18
CA GLY A 221 -18.66 5.77 8.60
C GLY A 221 -18.74 5.57 7.08
N ARG A 222 -17.62 5.53 6.36
CA ARG A 222 -17.58 5.24 4.92
C ARG A 222 -17.30 3.76 4.68
N LEU A 223 -18.01 3.15 3.74
CA LEU A 223 -17.91 1.73 3.43
C LEU A 223 -17.44 1.52 1.99
N MET A 224 -16.70 0.44 1.76
CA MET A 224 -16.33 0.00 0.40
C MET A 224 -17.58 -0.18 -0.49
N TRP A 225 -18.70 -0.58 0.12
CA TRP A 225 -19.96 -0.81 -0.57
C TRP A 225 -20.54 0.46 -1.19
N ASP A 226 -20.23 1.64 -0.63
CA ASP A 226 -20.72 2.93 -1.14
C ASP A 226 -20.18 3.18 -2.55
N ASN A 227 -18.86 2.99 -2.75
CA ASN A 227 -18.22 3.12 -4.06
C ASN A 227 -18.69 2.07 -5.07
N LEU A 228 -18.95 0.83 -4.61
CA LEU A 228 -19.48 -0.23 -5.48
C LEU A 228 -20.92 0.05 -5.92
N CYS A 229 -21.77 0.53 -5.00
CA CYS A 229 -23.13 0.94 -5.33
C CYS A 229 -23.13 2.12 -6.28
N MET A 230 -22.30 3.13 -6.02
CA MET A 230 -22.14 4.28 -6.91
C MET A 230 -21.72 3.84 -8.32
N LEU A 231 -20.68 3.01 -8.43
CA LEU A 231 -20.22 2.53 -9.73
C LEU A 231 -21.28 1.71 -10.47
N ARG A 232 -22.05 0.87 -9.74
CA ARG A 232 -23.16 0.09 -10.32
C ARG A 232 -24.25 1.00 -10.87
N GLU A 233 -24.63 2.03 -10.10
CA GLU A 233 -25.66 2.99 -10.49
C GLU A 233 -25.25 3.78 -11.73
N ILE A 234 -23.97 4.19 -11.78
CA ILE A 234 -23.37 4.85 -12.95
C ILE A 234 -23.47 3.95 -14.18
N ILE A 235 -23.05 2.68 -14.06
CA ILE A 235 -23.10 1.73 -15.18
C ILE A 235 -24.54 1.49 -15.66
N TYR A 236 -25.51 1.48 -14.74
CA TYR A 236 -26.91 1.21 -15.09
C TYR A 236 -27.59 2.41 -15.75
N ASN A 237 -27.33 3.62 -15.27
CA ASN A 237 -27.97 4.85 -15.75
C ASN A 237 -27.25 5.50 -16.93
N GLU A 238 -25.94 5.25 -17.09
CA GLU A 238 -25.18 5.82 -18.18
C GLU A 238 -25.56 5.16 -19.50
N LYS A 239 -26.19 5.94 -20.38
CA LYS A 239 -26.55 5.54 -21.75
C LYS A 239 -25.54 6.06 -22.76
N ASP A 240 -24.65 6.96 -22.36
CA ASP A 240 -23.59 7.50 -23.19
C ASP A 240 -22.48 6.47 -23.41
N SER A 241 -22.23 6.12 -24.68
CA SER A 241 -21.16 5.20 -25.06
C SER A 241 -19.76 5.78 -24.89
N GLU A 242 -19.62 7.08 -24.61
CA GLU A 242 -18.32 7.75 -24.46
C GLU A 242 -17.73 7.67 -23.04
N LEU A 243 -18.51 7.26 -22.04
CA LEU A 243 -17.99 7.12 -20.67
C LEU A 243 -17.08 5.89 -20.56
N CYS A 244 -15.82 6.15 -20.22
CA CYS A 244 -14.82 5.14 -19.95
C CYS A 244 -14.59 4.98 -18.44
N ILE A 245 -14.51 3.72 -18.00
CA ILE A 245 -14.13 3.35 -16.63
C ILE A 245 -12.69 2.83 -16.66
N LEU A 246 -11.80 3.53 -15.94
CA LEU A 246 -10.37 3.26 -15.92
C LEU A 246 -9.92 2.94 -14.50
N GLY A 247 -9.45 1.70 -14.28
CA GLY A 247 -8.82 1.34 -13.00
C GLY A 247 -7.33 1.67 -13.02
N LEU A 248 -6.88 2.48 -12.08
CA LEU A 248 -5.46 2.77 -11.84
C LEU A 248 -4.92 1.75 -10.83
N ASP A 249 -3.92 0.99 -11.25
CA ASP A 249 -3.26 -0.02 -10.41
C ASP A 249 -1.91 0.53 -9.95
N GLN A 250 -1.76 0.72 -8.65
CA GLN A 250 -0.55 1.28 -8.06
C GLN A 250 0.38 0.17 -7.60
N LYS A 251 1.57 0.12 -8.20
CA LYS A 251 2.59 -0.79 -7.74
C LYS A 251 3.11 -0.34 -6.37
N ARG A 252 2.85 -1.15 -5.33
CA ARG A 252 3.39 -0.99 -3.96
C ARG A 252 3.02 0.36 -3.31
N ALA A 253 1.77 0.75 -3.45
CA ALA A 253 1.26 2.06 -3.02
C ALA A 253 1.67 2.45 -1.59
N PHE A 254 1.53 1.54 -0.63
CA PHE A 254 1.89 1.80 0.77
C PHE A 254 3.41 1.90 0.97
N ASP A 255 4.19 1.11 0.25
CA ASP A 255 5.63 0.99 0.47
C ASP A 255 6.41 2.14 -0.20
N SER A 256 5.79 2.88 -1.13
CA SER A 256 6.44 3.91 -1.94
C SER A 256 6.09 5.35 -1.55
N VAL A 257 5.36 5.57 -0.44
CA VAL A 257 5.00 6.93 -0.01
C VAL A 257 6.25 7.66 0.48
N SER A 258 6.64 8.74 -0.19
CA SER A 258 7.72 9.59 0.32
C SER A 258 7.28 10.31 1.61
N HIS A 259 8.12 10.24 2.65
CA HIS A 259 7.88 10.95 3.91
C HIS A 259 7.93 12.47 3.71
N SER A 260 8.89 12.97 2.92
CA SER A 260 9.01 14.42 2.62
C SER A 260 7.75 14.96 1.93
N TYR A 261 7.16 14.19 1.02
CA TYR A 261 5.90 14.51 0.38
C TYR A 261 4.75 14.53 1.38
N LEU A 262 4.64 13.50 2.23
CA LEU A 262 3.59 13.42 3.25
C LEU A 262 3.61 14.62 4.19
N TRP A 263 4.79 15.07 4.63
CA TRP A 263 4.92 16.28 5.47
C TRP A 263 4.44 17.53 4.75
N GLN A 264 4.77 17.69 3.46
CA GLN A 264 4.31 18.82 2.65
C GLN A 264 2.80 18.79 2.42
N VAL A 265 2.21 17.62 2.21
CA VAL A 265 0.75 17.46 2.11
C VAL A 265 0.07 17.90 3.42
N MET A 266 0.58 17.46 4.57
CA MET A 266 0.06 17.89 5.87
C MET A 266 0.16 19.42 6.05
N LYS A 267 1.29 20.02 5.66
CA LYS A 267 1.46 21.47 5.68
C LYS A 267 0.48 22.20 4.75
N ALA A 268 0.24 21.66 3.55
CA ALA A 268 -0.70 22.26 2.59
C ALA A 268 -2.15 22.26 3.12
N TYR A 269 -2.54 21.24 3.89
CA TYR A 269 -3.82 21.22 4.60
C TYR A 269 -3.85 22.08 5.87
N ASN A 270 -2.74 22.72 6.24
CA ASN A 270 -2.61 23.52 7.47
C ASN A 270 -2.66 22.70 8.77
N PHE A 271 -2.16 21.45 8.76
CA PHE A 271 -1.97 20.70 10.00
C PHE A 271 -0.99 21.44 10.92
N PRO A 272 -1.24 21.50 12.24
CA PRO A 272 -0.30 22.10 13.19
C PRO A 272 1.07 21.43 13.15
N ASP A 273 2.15 22.21 13.18
CA ASP A 273 3.54 21.71 13.17
C ASP A 273 3.83 20.74 14.33
N GLN A 274 3.18 20.95 15.48
CA GLN A 274 3.26 20.03 16.61
C GLN A 274 2.74 18.64 16.24
N PHE A 275 1.60 18.55 15.54
CA PHE A 275 1.05 17.27 15.12
C PHE A 275 1.89 16.62 14.02
N ILE A 276 2.37 17.41 13.05
CA ILE A 276 3.31 16.93 12.03
C ILE A 276 4.56 16.32 12.69
N SER A 277 5.09 16.97 13.73
CA SER A 277 6.24 16.47 14.49
C SER A 277 5.95 15.13 15.19
N ILE A 278 4.73 14.92 15.69
CA ILE A 278 4.29 13.64 16.26
C ILE A 278 4.27 12.54 15.18
N ILE A 279 3.79 12.84 13.97
CA ILE A 279 3.83 11.86 12.87
C ILE A 279 5.27 11.59 12.44
N GLN A 280 6.10 12.62 12.32
CA GLN A 280 7.54 12.47 12.03
C GLN A 280 8.24 11.60 13.07
N LEU A 281 7.87 11.74 14.35
CA LEU A 281 8.40 10.94 15.45
C LEU A 281 8.19 9.44 15.19
N ILE A 282 7.06 9.03 14.63
CA ILE A 282 6.74 7.62 14.31
C ILE A 282 7.66 7.04 13.22
N TYR A 283 8.22 7.88 12.34
CA TYR A 283 9.03 7.45 11.18
C TYR A 283 10.54 7.75 11.33
N LYS A 284 10.95 8.57 12.30
CA LYS A 284 12.31 9.12 12.46
C LYS A 284 13.48 8.13 12.41
N LYS A 285 13.31 6.89 12.88
CA LYS A 285 14.40 5.89 13.01
C LYS A 285 13.97 4.46 12.71
N SER A 286 13.10 4.26 11.73
CA SER A 286 12.50 2.94 11.47
C SER A 286 13.56 1.89 11.10
N LEU A 287 13.91 1.02 12.05
CA LEU A 287 14.86 -0.08 11.85
C LEU A 287 14.10 -1.38 11.68
N VAL A 288 14.30 -2.03 10.55
CA VAL A 288 13.54 -3.23 10.18
C VAL A 288 14.47 -4.42 10.00
N ARG A 289 14.07 -5.57 10.53
CA ARG A 289 14.72 -6.87 10.28
C ARG A 289 13.75 -7.76 9.51
N VAL A 290 14.24 -8.47 8.49
CA VAL A 290 13.41 -9.43 7.77
C VAL A 290 13.46 -10.77 8.50
N LYS A 291 12.29 -11.39 8.73
CA LYS A 291 12.17 -12.77 9.18
C LYS A 291 12.04 -13.70 7.99
N VAL A 292 12.99 -14.62 7.83
CA VAL A 292 12.98 -15.67 6.79
C VAL A 292 13.20 -17.01 7.48
N ASN A 293 12.24 -17.93 7.28
CA ASN A 293 12.30 -19.30 7.81
C ASN A 293 12.66 -19.39 9.31
N GLY A 294 12.14 -18.46 10.11
CA GLY A 294 12.34 -18.42 11.56
C GLY A 294 13.59 -17.70 12.03
N LYS A 295 14.46 -17.19 11.15
CA LYS A 295 15.64 -16.40 11.51
C LYS A 295 15.53 -14.96 11.03
N LEU A 296 16.09 -14.03 11.79
CA LEU A 296 16.13 -12.61 11.46
C LEU A 296 17.38 -12.29 10.63
N SER A 297 17.24 -11.34 9.70
CA SER A 297 18.36 -10.71 9.00
C SER A 297 19.08 -9.68 9.87
N SER A 298 20.19 -9.15 9.35
CA SER A 298 20.70 -7.85 9.81
C SER A 298 19.66 -6.75 9.58
N PRO A 299 19.64 -5.70 10.42
CA PRO A 299 18.71 -4.59 10.26
C PRO A 299 19.02 -3.74 9.02
N PHE A 300 17.99 -3.05 8.52
CA PHE A 300 18.11 -1.97 7.55
C PHE A 300 17.19 -0.80 7.94
N SER A 301 17.48 0.39 7.43
CA SER A 301 16.66 1.59 7.64
C SER A 301 15.53 1.63 6.60
N ALA A 302 14.30 1.84 7.05
CA ALA A 302 13.17 2.12 6.16
C ALA A 302 12.92 3.63 6.10
N GLU A 303 13.24 4.24 4.95
CA GLU A 303 13.27 5.69 4.73
C GLU A 303 12.08 6.22 3.93
N CYS A 304 11.28 5.32 3.35
CA CYS A 304 10.00 5.65 2.72
C CYS A 304 8.92 4.62 3.09
N GLY A 305 7.71 4.86 2.60
CA GLY A 305 6.55 4.03 2.81
C GLY A 305 5.88 4.22 4.16
N VAL A 306 4.61 3.88 4.21
CA VAL A 306 3.82 3.75 5.45
C VAL A 306 3.83 2.29 5.90
N LYS A 307 3.97 2.05 7.21
CA LYS A 307 4.19 0.70 7.75
C LYS A 307 2.94 -0.18 7.60
N GLN A 308 2.98 -1.20 6.73
CA GLN A 308 1.89 -2.18 6.63
C GLN A 308 1.68 -2.93 7.96
N GLY A 309 0.47 -2.80 8.53
CA GLY A 309 0.11 -3.35 9.84
C GLY A 309 0.07 -2.33 10.98
N CYS A 310 0.49 -1.08 10.74
CA CYS A 310 0.31 0.03 11.66
C CYS A 310 -1.13 0.59 11.57
N PRO A 311 -1.81 0.87 12.70
CA PRO A 311 -3.17 1.43 12.71
C PRO A 311 -3.32 2.74 11.92
N LEU A 312 -2.26 3.56 11.91
CA LEU A 312 -2.26 4.89 11.32
C LEU A 312 -1.96 4.89 9.81
N SER A 313 -1.42 3.80 9.26
CA SER A 313 -0.85 3.81 7.92
C SER A 313 -1.88 3.96 6.80
N ALA A 314 -3.09 3.42 6.96
CA ALA A 314 -4.15 3.59 5.97
C ALA A 314 -4.61 5.06 5.88
N ALA A 315 -4.76 5.73 7.02
CA ALA A 315 -5.09 7.15 7.08
C ALA A 315 -4.02 8.03 6.43
N LEU A 316 -2.75 7.80 6.75
CA LEU A 316 -1.64 8.58 6.16
C LEU A 316 -1.52 8.36 4.66
N TYR A 317 -1.77 7.14 4.20
CA TYR A 317 -1.82 6.85 2.76
C TYR A 317 -2.96 7.60 2.08
N VAL A 318 -4.16 7.53 2.65
CA VAL A 318 -5.35 8.23 2.13
C VAL A 318 -5.14 9.75 2.10
N LEU A 319 -4.50 10.31 3.13
CA LEU A 319 -4.09 11.71 3.15
C LEU A 319 -3.10 12.05 2.03
N ALA A 320 -2.10 11.19 1.81
CA ALA A 320 -1.09 11.38 0.76
C ALA A 320 -1.71 11.36 -0.66
N ILE A 321 -2.66 10.48 -0.94
CA ILE A 321 -3.29 10.40 -2.27
C ILE A 321 -4.40 11.46 -2.49
N ASN A 322 -4.94 12.04 -1.42
CA ASN A 322 -6.08 12.96 -1.51
C ASN A 322 -5.88 14.14 -2.47
N PRO A 323 -4.72 14.83 -2.51
CA PRO A 323 -4.51 15.92 -3.48
C PRO A 323 -4.64 15.48 -4.94
N LEU A 324 -4.25 14.24 -5.27
CA LEU A 324 -4.48 13.68 -6.62
C LEU A 324 -5.97 13.51 -6.90
N LEU A 325 -6.71 12.94 -5.95
CA LEU A 325 -8.16 12.72 -6.09
C LEU A 325 -8.90 14.05 -6.24
N LYS A 326 -8.57 15.04 -5.41
CA LYS A 326 -9.10 16.42 -5.52
C LYS A 326 -8.87 16.99 -6.91
N ARG A 327 -7.64 16.91 -7.43
CA ARG A 327 -7.34 17.44 -8.77
C ARG A 327 -8.11 16.72 -9.87
N ILE A 328 -8.32 15.40 -9.78
CA ILE A 328 -9.12 14.66 -10.76
C ILE A 328 -10.61 15.06 -10.67
N ASN A 329 -11.18 15.11 -9.47
CA ASN A 329 -12.58 15.45 -9.24
C ASN A 329 -12.91 16.91 -9.56
N HIS A 330 -12.04 17.86 -9.24
CA HIS A 330 -12.34 19.29 -9.37
C HIS A 330 -11.83 19.93 -10.67
N ASP A 331 -10.97 19.26 -11.45
CA ASP A 331 -10.51 19.80 -12.75
C ASP A 331 -11.66 19.89 -13.75
N LYS A 332 -12.06 21.12 -14.10
CA LYS A 332 -13.14 21.42 -15.05
C LYS A 332 -12.91 20.85 -16.45
N ARG A 333 -11.65 20.59 -16.81
CA ARG A 333 -11.31 19.98 -18.09
C ARG A 333 -11.63 18.49 -18.10
N ILE A 334 -11.70 17.82 -16.94
CA ILE A 334 -12.05 16.40 -16.85
C ILE A 334 -13.58 16.25 -16.82
N LYS A 335 -14.10 15.64 -17.88
CA LYS A 335 -15.51 15.29 -18.04
C LYS A 335 -15.80 13.94 -17.37
N GLY A 336 -16.05 13.98 -16.05
CA GLY A 336 -16.50 12.84 -15.26
C GLY A 336 -17.99 12.52 -15.43
N TYR A 337 -18.50 11.60 -14.61
CA TYR A 337 -19.94 11.34 -14.48
C TYR A 337 -20.62 12.48 -13.73
N ILE A 338 -21.84 12.86 -14.12
CA ILE A 338 -22.63 13.90 -13.46
C ILE A 338 -23.78 13.19 -12.75
N LEU A 339 -23.71 13.11 -11.42
CA LEU A 339 -24.73 12.42 -10.61
C LEU A 339 -26.00 13.26 -10.47
N ASP A 340 -25.82 14.55 -10.19
CA ASP A 340 -26.88 15.56 -10.17
C ASP A 340 -26.35 16.86 -10.81
N LYS A 341 -27.19 17.91 -10.91
CA LYS A 341 -26.82 19.17 -11.58
C LYS A 341 -25.54 19.84 -11.04
N SER A 342 -25.07 19.45 -9.86
CA SER A 342 -23.91 20.05 -9.17
C SER A 342 -22.76 19.08 -8.89
N HIS A 343 -23.02 17.77 -8.79
CA HIS A 343 -22.03 16.80 -8.31
C HIS A 343 -21.41 16.00 -9.46
N LYS A 344 -20.15 16.33 -9.76
CA LYS A 344 -19.34 15.61 -10.75
C LYS A 344 -18.44 14.59 -10.05
N ILE A 345 -18.54 13.33 -10.47
CA ILE A 345 -17.70 12.23 -10.02
C ILE A 345 -16.74 11.85 -11.13
N ALA A 346 -15.46 12.13 -10.95
CA ALA A 346 -14.41 11.75 -11.91
C ALA A 346 -13.48 10.66 -11.37
N ALA A 347 -13.34 10.52 -10.05
CA ALA A 347 -12.52 9.50 -9.41
C ALA A 347 -13.24 8.94 -8.19
N LEU A 348 -13.35 7.61 -8.12
CA LEU A 348 -13.72 6.82 -6.95
C LEU A 348 -12.47 6.11 -6.44
N ALA A 349 -12.27 6.02 -5.12
CA ALA A 349 -11.09 5.37 -4.57
C ALA A 349 -11.38 4.53 -3.32
N TYR A 350 -10.72 3.39 -3.22
CA TYR A 350 -10.64 2.63 -1.98
C TYR A 350 -9.17 2.32 -1.69
N ALA A 351 -8.57 3.13 -0.81
CA ALA A 351 -7.12 3.18 -0.63
C ALA A 351 -6.43 3.41 -1.99
N ASP A 352 -5.63 2.44 -2.43
CA ASP A 352 -4.83 2.50 -3.65
C ASP A 352 -5.58 2.11 -4.93
N ASP A 353 -6.73 1.43 -4.79
CA ASP A 353 -7.61 1.09 -5.90
C ASP A 353 -8.41 2.33 -6.33
N VAL A 354 -7.91 3.06 -7.33
CA VAL A 354 -8.58 4.24 -7.90
C VAL A 354 -9.28 3.88 -9.20
N THR A 355 -10.57 4.18 -9.28
CA THR A 355 -11.39 4.06 -10.49
C THR A 355 -11.73 5.44 -11.02
N VAL A 356 -11.27 5.75 -12.21
CA VAL A 356 -11.48 7.04 -12.88
C VAL A 356 -12.56 6.90 -13.95
N LEU A 357 -13.49 7.86 -13.96
CA LEU A 357 -14.59 8.00 -14.89
C LEU A 357 -14.31 9.19 -15.80
N ILE A 358 -14.13 8.96 -17.10
CA ILE A 358 -13.84 10.04 -18.06
C ILE A 358 -14.53 9.84 -19.41
N ARG A 359 -14.80 10.95 -20.10
CA ARG A 359 -15.24 10.98 -21.50
C ARG A 359 -14.14 11.51 -22.40
N ASN A 360 -13.67 10.69 -23.36
CA ASN A 360 -12.81 11.10 -24.48
C ASN A 360 -11.59 12.01 -24.14
N GLN A 361 -10.99 11.86 -22.95
CA GLN A 361 -9.93 12.73 -22.42
C GLN A 361 -8.75 11.97 -21.78
N SER A 362 -8.42 10.79 -22.31
CA SER A 362 -7.37 9.92 -21.76
C SER A 362 -5.99 10.58 -21.67
N GLU A 363 -5.64 11.45 -22.62
CA GLU A 363 -4.33 12.13 -22.63
C GLU A 363 -4.15 13.12 -21.47
N LEU A 364 -5.19 13.87 -21.12
CA LEU A 364 -5.16 14.82 -19.99
C LEU A 364 -4.98 14.06 -18.67
N LEU A 365 -5.73 12.97 -18.51
CA LEU A 365 -5.65 12.10 -17.35
C LEU A 365 -4.25 11.48 -17.23
N GLU A 366 -3.66 11.03 -18.34
CA GLU A 366 -2.30 10.49 -18.35
C GLU A 366 -1.25 11.53 -17.91
N LYS A 367 -1.38 12.79 -18.36
CA LYS A 367 -0.48 13.87 -17.92
C LYS A 367 -0.58 14.13 -16.42
N LEU A 368 -1.80 14.16 -15.87
CA LEU A 368 -2.03 14.34 -14.43
C LEU A 368 -1.48 13.18 -13.61
N ILE A 369 -1.74 11.95 -14.05
CA ILE A 369 -1.24 10.73 -13.43
C ILE A 369 0.29 10.68 -13.43
N ARG A 370 0.94 11.00 -14.57
CA ARG A 370 2.41 11.02 -14.65
C ARG A 370 3.01 12.07 -13.72
N LYS A 371 2.43 13.28 -13.69
CA LYS A 371 2.87 14.36 -12.79
C LYS A 371 2.74 13.94 -11.33
N ALA A 372 1.60 13.38 -10.93
CA ALA A 372 1.41 12.89 -9.57
C ALA A 372 2.34 11.71 -9.25
N GLY A 373 2.50 10.77 -10.18
CA GLY A 373 3.37 9.62 -10.02
C GLY A 373 4.82 9.97 -9.74
N SER A 374 5.36 10.97 -10.45
CA SER A 374 6.72 11.49 -10.20
C SER A 374 6.89 12.16 -8.83
N LEU A 375 5.82 12.65 -8.21
CA LEU A 375 5.88 13.45 -6.98
C LEU A 375 5.60 12.64 -5.71
N VAL A 376 4.67 11.69 -5.80
CA VAL A 376 4.26 10.85 -4.67
C VAL A 376 5.16 9.61 -4.54
N GLY A 377 6.03 9.36 -5.53
CA GLY A 377 6.84 8.13 -5.63
C GLY A 377 6.10 6.95 -6.25
N MET A 378 4.96 7.21 -6.91
CA MET A 378 4.09 6.18 -7.48
C MET A 378 4.47 5.92 -8.95
N LYS A 379 4.95 4.71 -9.27
CA LYS A 379 5.04 4.27 -10.67
C LYS A 379 3.70 3.70 -11.11
N LEU A 380 2.96 4.48 -11.90
CA LEU A 380 1.74 4.05 -12.58
C LEU A 380 2.06 3.66 -14.03
N ASP A 381 1.59 2.49 -14.47
CA ASP A 381 1.61 2.12 -15.89
C ASP A 381 0.72 3.10 -16.67
N THR A 382 1.10 3.46 -17.91
CA THR A 382 0.29 4.39 -18.72
C THR A 382 -1.04 3.76 -19.09
N LEU A 383 -2.08 4.59 -19.26
CA LEU A 383 -3.43 4.13 -19.62
C LEU A 383 -3.42 3.32 -20.92
N VAL A 384 -2.64 3.76 -21.90
CA VAL A 384 -2.42 3.02 -23.15
C VAL A 384 -1.84 1.63 -22.85
N THR A 385 -0.77 1.55 -22.06
CA THR A 385 -0.12 0.27 -21.72
C THR A 385 -1.07 -0.69 -20.99
N VAL A 386 -1.90 -0.18 -20.07
CA VAL A 386 -2.87 -0.99 -19.32
C VAL A 386 -4.02 -1.45 -20.21
N ALA A 387 -4.56 -0.55 -21.04
CA ALA A 387 -5.62 -0.87 -21.99
C ALA A 387 -5.14 -1.92 -23.01
N GLU A 388 -3.93 -1.78 -23.53
CA GLU A 388 -3.31 -2.73 -24.45
C GLU A 388 -3.10 -4.09 -23.78
N LYS A 389 -2.49 -4.12 -22.59
CA LYS A 389 -2.29 -5.36 -21.81
C LYS A 389 -3.61 -6.08 -21.53
N ARG A 390 -4.65 -5.36 -21.09
CA ARG A 390 -5.98 -5.95 -20.80
C ARG A 390 -6.66 -6.46 -22.06
N THR A 391 -6.60 -5.69 -23.15
CA THR A 391 -7.15 -6.07 -24.45
C THR A 391 -6.50 -7.34 -24.98
N LEU A 392 -5.17 -7.43 -24.91
CA LEU A 392 -4.40 -8.61 -25.26
C LEU A 392 -4.74 -9.81 -24.36
N LYS A 393 -4.83 -9.60 -23.04
CA LYS A 393 -5.19 -10.66 -22.09
C LYS A 393 -6.59 -11.20 -22.35
N LYS A 394 -7.56 -10.33 -22.68
CA LYS A 394 -8.92 -10.73 -23.04
C LYS A 394 -8.93 -11.55 -24.34
N LEU A 395 -8.20 -11.11 -25.36
CA LEU A 395 -8.03 -11.87 -26.61
C LEU A 395 -7.39 -13.24 -26.37
N MET A 396 -6.29 -13.29 -25.61
CA MET A 396 -5.64 -14.56 -25.24
C MET A 396 -6.55 -15.47 -24.41
N GLY A 397 -7.35 -14.91 -23.51
CA GLY A 397 -8.35 -15.68 -22.75
C GLY A 397 -9.40 -16.33 -23.65
N ILE A 398 -9.82 -15.66 -24.71
CA ILE A 398 -10.71 -16.23 -25.74
C ILE A 398 -9.98 -17.31 -26.54
N MET A 399 -8.75 -17.03 -26.99
CA MET A 399 -7.95 -17.97 -27.78
C MET A 399 -7.56 -19.23 -27.02
N ASN A 400 -7.40 -19.16 -25.70
CA ASN A 400 -6.98 -20.29 -24.87
C ASN A 400 -8.14 -21.04 -24.22
N ASN A 401 -9.39 -20.63 -24.46
CA ASN A 401 -10.58 -21.27 -23.91
C ASN A 401 -11.50 -21.76 -25.03
N ALA A 402 -11.44 -23.05 -25.35
CA ALA A 402 -12.25 -23.68 -26.40
C ALA A 402 -13.77 -23.57 -26.15
N GLY A 403 -14.20 -23.43 -24.90
CA GLY A 403 -15.61 -23.25 -24.54
C GLY A 403 -16.12 -21.81 -24.65
N HIS A 404 -15.26 -20.84 -24.97
CA HIS A 404 -15.69 -19.45 -25.10
C HIS A 404 -16.47 -19.24 -26.42
N PRO A 405 -17.65 -18.58 -26.43
CA PRO A 405 -18.49 -18.43 -27.64
C PRO A 405 -17.79 -17.79 -28.85
N LEU A 406 -16.77 -16.97 -28.59
CA LEU A 406 -15.97 -16.29 -29.61
C LEU A 406 -14.65 -17.02 -29.96
N HIS A 407 -14.37 -18.18 -29.37
CA HIS A 407 -13.12 -18.90 -29.56
C HIS A 407 -12.89 -19.28 -31.02
N THR A 408 -13.85 -19.97 -31.63
CA THR A 408 -13.79 -20.40 -33.04
C THR A 408 -13.68 -19.21 -33.98
N VAL A 409 -14.44 -18.13 -33.73
CA VAL A 409 -14.41 -16.89 -34.52
C VAL A 409 -13.02 -16.26 -34.55
N VAL A 410 -12.37 -16.16 -33.39
CA VAL A 410 -11.01 -15.58 -33.27
C VAL A 410 -9.96 -16.54 -33.79
N ASN A 411 -10.08 -17.85 -33.53
CA ASN A 411 -9.09 -18.84 -33.94
C ASN A 411 -9.07 -19.03 -35.47
N ASN A 412 -10.21 -18.88 -36.13
CA ASN A 412 -10.32 -18.89 -37.60
C ASN A 412 -9.64 -17.68 -38.26
N GLN A 413 -9.28 -16.65 -37.50
CA GLN A 413 -8.48 -15.54 -38.01
C GLN A 413 -6.98 -15.85 -38.03
N ARG A 414 -6.50 -16.99 -37.52
CA ARG A 414 -5.07 -17.31 -37.58
C ARG A 414 -4.61 -17.42 -39.02
N SER A 415 -3.51 -16.73 -39.33
CA SER A 415 -2.83 -16.88 -40.61
C SER A 415 -2.25 -18.29 -40.73
N LEU A 416 -2.37 -18.89 -41.92
CA LEU A 416 -1.74 -20.18 -42.24
C LEU A 416 -0.22 -20.07 -42.43
N PHE A 417 0.29 -18.85 -42.63
CA PHE A 417 1.67 -18.58 -43.03
C PHE A 417 2.46 -17.79 -41.98
N SER A 418 1.82 -17.40 -40.87
CA SER A 418 2.46 -16.66 -39.79
C SER A 418 1.70 -16.80 -38.47
N ASP A 419 2.35 -16.46 -37.36
CA ASP A 419 1.69 -16.40 -36.04
C ASP A 419 0.69 -15.23 -35.89
N ARG A 420 0.41 -14.47 -36.96
CA ARG A 420 -0.48 -13.31 -36.93
C ARG A 420 -1.95 -13.71 -37.01
N LEU A 421 -2.81 -12.82 -36.52
CA LEU A 421 -4.25 -12.88 -36.71
C LEU A 421 -4.67 -11.92 -37.84
N LEU A 422 -5.50 -12.39 -38.76
CA LEU A 422 -6.14 -11.62 -39.80
C LEU A 422 -7.27 -10.77 -39.20
N LEU A 423 -7.53 -9.61 -39.80
CA LEU A 423 -8.66 -8.79 -39.38
C LEU A 423 -9.97 -9.45 -39.84
N PRO A 424 -10.98 -9.60 -38.96
CA PRO A 424 -12.22 -10.28 -39.33
C PRO A 424 -12.97 -9.49 -40.40
N MET A 425 -13.21 -10.13 -41.54
CA MET A 425 -14.11 -9.62 -42.58
C MET A 425 -15.56 -9.90 -42.17
N SER A 426 -16.17 -8.99 -41.41
CA SER A 426 -17.58 -9.08 -41.00
C SER A 426 -18.47 -8.17 -41.83
N LYS A 427 -19.57 -8.71 -42.36
CA LYS A 427 -20.67 -7.93 -42.97
C LYS A 427 -21.57 -7.25 -41.93
N THR A 428 -21.51 -7.67 -40.66
CA THR A 428 -22.34 -7.10 -39.58
C THR A 428 -21.53 -6.12 -38.72
N ASN A 429 -22.18 -5.02 -38.33
CA ASN A 429 -21.57 -3.96 -37.48
C ASN A 429 -21.13 -4.48 -36.10
N ARG A 430 -21.74 -5.56 -35.61
CA ARG A 430 -21.49 -6.09 -34.25
C ARG A 430 -20.03 -6.53 -34.02
N LEU A 431 -19.42 -7.20 -35.00
CA LEU A 431 -18.02 -7.65 -34.91
C LEU A 431 -17.04 -6.53 -35.30
N LYS A 432 -17.42 -5.73 -36.30
CA LYS A 432 -16.62 -4.62 -36.83
C LYS A 432 -16.41 -3.49 -35.80
N ASN A 433 -17.42 -3.22 -34.98
CA ASN A 433 -17.38 -2.20 -33.92
C ASN A 433 -17.04 -2.79 -32.54
N SER A 434 -16.68 -4.07 -32.46
CA SER A 434 -16.25 -4.71 -31.21
C SER A 434 -14.78 -4.38 -30.89
N PHE A 435 -14.30 -4.84 -29.73
CA PHE A 435 -12.88 -4.72 -29.37
C PHE A 435 -11.96 -5.64 -30.19
N ILE A 436 -12.49 -6.64 -30.91
CA ILE A 436 -11.70 -7.69 -31.57
C ILE A 436 -10.74 -7.15 -32.65
N PRO A 437 -11.16 -6.26 -33.58
CA PRO A 437 -10.25 -5.72 -34.60
C PRO A 437 -9.07 -4.95 -33.98
N HIS A 438 -9.33 -4.16 -32.93
CA HIS A 438 -8.28 -3.45 -32.21
C HIS A 438 -7.34 -4.42 -31.48
N ALA A 439 -7.88 -5.44 -30.82
CA ALA A 439 -7.09 -6.46 -30.13
C ALA A 439 -6.16 -7.24 -31.08
N ILE A 440 -6.64 -7.56 -32.28
CA ILE A 440 -5.85 -8.25 -33.32
C ILE A 440 -4.69 -7.37 -33.81
N LYS A 441 -4.94 -6.07 -34.04
CA LYS A 441 -3.87 -5.13 -34.40
C LYS A 441 -2.78 -5.09 -33.31
N LEU A 442 -3.17 -4.95 -32.05
CA LEU A 442 -2.24 -4.96 -30.91
C LEU A 442 -1.45 -6.27 -30.80
N PHE A 443 -2.12 -7.40 -31.00
CA PHE A 443 -1.48 -8.72 -30.95
C PHE A 443 -0.40 -8.85 -32.02
N ASN A 444 -0.71 -8.48 -33.26
CA ASN A 444 0.25 -8.53 -34.36
C ASN A 444 1.44 -7.57 -34.13
N SER A 445 1.21 -6.36 -33.64
CA SER A 445 2.28 -5.42 -33.28
C SER A 445 3.19 -5.96 -32.18
N SER A 446 2.65 -6.70 -31.21
CA SER A 446 3.44 -7.32 -30.13
C SER A 446 4.39 -8.43 -30.62
N LEU A 447 4.05 -9.10 -31.73
CA LEU A 447 4.90 -10.10 -32.38
C LEU A 447 6.09 -9.45 -33.12
N GLU A 448 5.89 -8.28 -33.72
CA GLU A 448 6.97 -7.52 -34.39
C GLU A 448 8.05 -7.05 -33.40
N GLY A 449 7.65 -6.65 -32.18
CA GLY A 449 8.58 -6.29 -31.11
C GLY A 449 9.48 -7.45 -30.64
N ARG A 450 9.00 -8.71 -30.73
CA ARG A 450 9.82 -9.91 -30.44
C ARG A 450 10.79 -10.22 -31.58
N GLY A 451 10.41 -9.95 -32.83
CA GLY A 451 11.27 -10.14 -34.01
C GLY A 451 12.51 -9.24 -34.03
N ARG A 452 12.43 -8.01 -33.50
CA ARG A 452 13.59 -7.10 -33.38
C ARG A 452 14.61 -7.54 -32.31
N ARG A 453 14.17 -8.13 -31.19
CA ARG A 453 15.09 -8.66 -30.16
C ARG A 453 15.87 -9.89 -30.62
N ASN A 454 15.30 -10.71 -31.50
CA ASN A 454 15.98 -11.90 -32.05
C ASN A 454 16.83 -11.62 -33.30
N ARG A 455 16.80 -10.42 -33.88
CA ARG A 455 17.68 -10.02 -34.99
C ARG A 455 19.03 -9.45 -34.54
N GLY A 456 19.18 -9.07 -33.27
CA GLY A 456 20.44 -8.56 -32.72
C GLY A 456 21.48 -9.64 -32.34
N THR A 457 21.16 -10.93 -32.50
CA THR A 457 22.04 -12.05 -32.11
C THR A 457 22.44 -12.96 -33.29
N ARG A 458 22.30 -12.50 -34.54
CA ARG A 458 22.62 -13.30 -35.74
C ARG A 458 23.45 -12.60 -36.82
N GLU A 459 24.14 -11.52 -36.50
CA GLU A 459 25.20 -10.97 -37.37
C GLU A 459 26.51 -10.91 -36.59
N GLY A 460 27.38 -11.90 -36.85
CA GLY A 460 28.66 -12.08 -36.18
C GLY A 460 29.21 -13.48 -36.46
N GLY A 461 29.35 -13.84 -37.73
CA GLY A 461 29.84 -15.14 -38.15
C GLY A 461 29.81 -15.31 -39.67
N ASN A 462 30.68 -14.58 -40.37
CA ASN A 462 31.39 -15.01 -41.58
C ASN A 462 32.06 -13.79 -42.24
N ASN A 463 33.30 -13.53 -41.84
CA ASN A 463 34.50 -13.56 -42.69
C ASN A 463 35.71 -13.16 -41.88
#